data_AF-A0A377U3X4-F1
#
_entry.id   AF-A0A377U3X4-F1
#
_cell.length_a   1.000
_cell.length_b   1.000
_cell.length_c   1.000
_cell.angle_alpha   90.00
_cell.angle_beta   90.00
_cell.angle_gamma   90.00
#
_symmetry.space_group_name_H-M   'P 1'
#
loop_
_entity.id
_entity.type
_entity.pdbx_description
1 polymer ?
#
loop_
_entity_poly.entity_id
_entity_poly.type
_entity_poly.pdbx_seq_one_letter_code
_entity_poly.pdbx_strand_id
1 'polypeptide(L)'
;MNTGIGALSFDVTHSRLKSDAHDDSGQSYRATFNRMFTDTQTSIVLAAYRYSTKGYYNLNDALYAVDQEKNSRSNYTLWRQKNGMTFTVNQNLPDGWGGFYLSGRISDYWNRSGTEKQYQVSYNNSFGRLSWSASAQRVYTPDSSGHRRDDRISLNFSYPLWFGDNRTANLTSNTSFN
;
A
#
# COMPACT_ATOMS: atom_id res chain seq x y z
N MET A 1 9.86 3.91 21.04
CA MET A 1 10.96 3.25 21.78
C MET A 1 11.61 2.25 20.85
N ASN A 2 12.94 2.29 20.65
CA ASN A 2 13.64 1.34 19.79
C ASN A 2 14.04 0.13 20.64
N THR A 3 13.25 -0.94 20.59
CA THR A 3 13.59 -2.19 21.27
C THR A 3 14.45 -3.03 20.32
N GLY A 4 15.30 -3.94 20.81
CA GLY A 4 16.09 -4.85 19.95
C GLY A 4 15.26 -5.73 18.99
N ILE A 5 13.93 -5.62 19.07
CA ILE A 5 12.91 -6.31 18.28
C ILE A 5 12.41 -5.43 17.11
N GLY A 6 12.79 -4.15 17.04
CA GLY A 6 12.34 -3.18 16.04
C GLY A 6 11.70 -1.91 16.64
N ALA A 7 11.30 -1.01 15.77
CA ALA A 7 10.57 0.21 16.10
C ALA A 7 9.06 -0.06 16.05
N LEU A 8 8.42 -0.01 17.20
CA LEU A 8 6.96 -0.05 17.33
C LEU A 8 6.44 1.34 17.70
N SER A 9 5.37 1.76 17.04
CA SER A 9 4.64 2.98 17.35
C SER A 9 3.15 2.69 17.36
N PHE A 10 2.46 3.33 18.29
CA PHE A 10 1.01 3.25 18.45
C PHE A 10 0.46 4.65 18.60
N ASP A 11 -0.58 4.97 17.82
CA ASP A 11 -1.24 6.26 17.86
C ASP A 11 -2.76 6.09 17.92
N VAL A 12 -3.40 7.03 18.64
CA VAL A 12 -4.85 7.12 18.80
C VAL A 12 -5.27 8.51 18.35
N THR A 13 -6.19 8.56 17.40
CA THR A 13 -6.78 9.81 16.91
C THR A 13 -8.25 9.83 17.25
N HIS A 14 -8.70 10.87 17.97
CA HIS A 14 -10.12 11.11 18.21
C HIS A 14 -10.65 12.18 17.24
N SER A 15 -11.84 11.97 16.70
CA SER A 15 -12.53 12.92 15.82
C SER A 15 -13.95 13.15 16.31
N ARG A 16 -14.42 14.39 16.22
CA ARG A 16 -15.83 14.74 16.37
C ARG A 16 -16.27 15.61 15.19
N LEU A 17 -17.33 15.19 14.52
CA LEU A 17 -18.00 15.90 13.44
C LEU A 17 -19.33 16.42 13.96
N LYS A 18 -19.51 17.75 13.95
CA LYS A 18 -20.77 18.39 14.33
C LYS A 18 -21.23 19.34 13.22
N SER A 19 -22.43 19.11 12.71
CA SER A 19 -23.15 19.95 11.75
C SER A 19 -24.65 19.94 12.08
N ASP A 20 -25.49 20.57 11.26
CA ASP A 20 -26.94 20.61 11.53
C ASP A 20 -27.57 19.20 11.40
N ALA A 21 -26.99 18.34 10.56
CA ALA A 21 -27.43 16.96 10.32
C ALA A 21 -26.53 15.85 10.93
N HIS A 22 -25.40 16.18 11.57
CA HIS A 22 -24.45 15.19 12.11
C HIS A 22 -23.94 15.58 13.51
N ASP A 23 -23.87 14.63 14.45
CA ASP A 23 -23.12 14.74 15.71
C ASP A 23 -22.43 13.39 15.96
N ASP A 24 -21.40 13.14 15.16
CA ASP A 24 -20.67 11.88 15.15
C ASP A 24 -19.35 12.04 15.90
N SER A 25 -19.01 11.03 16.69
CA SER A 25 -17.73 10.95 17.36
C SER A 25 -17.12 9.57 17.20
N GLY A 26 -15.80 9.52 17.08
CA GLY A 26 -15.11 8.27 16.84
C GLY A 26 -13.63 8.35 17.07
N GLN A 27 -13.00 7.19 16.96
CA GLN A 27 -11.60 7.00 17.28
C GLN A 27 -10.96 6.10 16.22
N SER A 28 -9.72 6.42 15.86
CA SER A 28 -8.88 5.61 15.02
C SER A 28 -7.65 5.19 15.81
N TYR A 29 -7.35 3.90 15.75
CA TYR A 29 -6.23 3.26 16.42
C TYR A 29 -5.29 2.75 15.35
N ARG A 30 -4.01 3.11 15.45
CA ARG A 30 -3.01 2.68 14.49
C ARG A 30 -1.80 2.13 15.23
N ALA A 31 -1.41 0.92 14.86
CA ALA A 31 -0.16 0.31 15.27
C ALA A 31 0.74 0.22 14.04
N THR A 32 2.01 0.58 14.19
CA THR A 32 3.03 0.46 13.14
C THR A 32 4.26 -0.24 13.69
N PHE A 33 4.84 -1.08 12.86
CA PHE A 33 6.07 -1.80 13.16
C PHE A 33 7.03 -1.70 11.98
N ASN A 34 8.28 -1.41 12.28
CA ASN A 34 9.38 -1.37 11.32
C ASN A 34 10.61 -2.05 11.94
N ARG A 35 11.26 -2.94 11.21
CA ARG A 35 12.47 -3.62 11.65
C ARG A 35 13.36 -4.01 10.47
N MET A 36 14.65 -3.77 10.65
CA MET A 36 15.70 -4.37 9.81
C MET A 36 16.29 -5.59 10.55
N PHE A 37 16.27 -6.75 9.90
CA PHE A 37 17.01 -7.94 10.28
C PHE A 37 18.33 -7.94 9.51
N THR A 38 19.43 -7.61 10.19
CA THR A 38 20.76 -7.51 9.57
C THR A 38 21.28 -8.86 9.12
N ASP A 39 21.04 -9.92 9.91
CA ASP A 39 21.59 -11.27 9.68
C ASP A 39 21.08 -11.87 8.37
N THR A 40 19.80 -11.65 8.07
CA THR A 40 19.17 -12.10 6.83
C THR A 40 19.08 -10.99 5.79
N GLN A 41 19.54 -9.77 6.08
CA GLN A 41 19.37 -8.58 5.24
C GLN A 41 17.89 -8.30 4.85
N THR A 42 16.96 -8.58 5.75
CA THR A 42 15.51 -8.38 5.55
C THR A 42 15.05 -7.07 6.20
N SER A 43 14.47 -6.15 5.44
CA SER A 43 13.83 -4.95 5.95
C SER A 43 12.30 -5.08 5.91
N ILE A 44 11.66 -5.14 7.07
CA ILE A 44 10.21 -4.94 7.20
C ILE A 44 9.98 -3.45 7.42
N VAL A 45 9.70 -2.70 6.34
CA VAL A 45 9.66 -1.22 6.38
C VAL A 45 8.41 -0.69 7.07
N LEU A 46 7.26 -1.33 6.81
CA LEU A 46 5.99 -0.87 7.36
C LEU A 46 5.01 -2.04 7.44
N ALA A 47 4.80 -2.56 8.64
CA ALA A 47 3.60 -3.34 8.98
C ALA A 47 2.70 -2.43 9.81
N ALA A 48 1.64 -1.91 9.19
CA ALA A 48 0.67 -1.04 9.85
C ALA A 48 -0.69 -1.71 9.91
N TYR A 49 -1.31 -1.64 11.08
CA TYR A 49 -2.70 -2.00 11.28
C TYR A 49 -3.45 -0.78 11.79
N ARG A 50 -4.56 -0.45 11.13
CA ARG A 50 -5.45 0.65 11.48
C ARG A 50 -6.85 0.11 11.68
N TYR A 51 -7.45 0.48 12.80
CA TYR A 51 -8.86 0.24 13.11
C TYR A 51 -9.54 1.58 13.36
N SER A 52 -10.69 1.84 12.73
CA SER A 52 -11.46 3.05 12.98
C SER A 52 -12.90 2.70 13.31
N THR A 53 -13.42 3.31 14.38
CA THR A 53 -14.82 3.15 14.78
C THR A 53 -15.75 3.75 13.73
N LYS A 54 -17.03 3.33 13.73
CA LYS A 54 -18.00 3.76 12.72
C LYS A 54 -18.23 5.29 12.68
N GLY A 55 -18.12 5.97 13.84
CA GLY A 55 -18.26 7.42 13.96
C GLY A 55 -16.97 8.21 13.75
N TYR A 56 -15.86 7.55 13.36
CA TYR A 56 -14.61 8.24 13.06
C TYR A 56 -14.68 8.85 11.65
N TYR A 57 -14.34 10.13 11.54
CA TYR A 57 -14.20 10.84 10.28
C TYR A 57 -12.80 11.42 10.17
N ASN A 58 -12.11 11.11 9.08
CA ASN A 58 -10.93 11.89 8.74
C ASN A 58 -11.37 13.29 8.23
N LEU A 59 -10.46 14.26 8.16
CA LEU A 59 -10.80 15.62 7.78
C LEU A 59 -11.48 15.71 6.40
N ASN A 60 -10.97 14.98 5.40
CA ASN A 60 -11.58 14.95 4.07
C ASN A 60 -13.00 14.37 4.13
N ASP A 61 -13.19 13.27 4.86
CA ASP A 61 -14.50 12.65 5.02
C ASP A 61 -15.51 13.60 5.69
N ALA A 62 -15.06 14.35 6.69
CA ALA A 62 -15.88 15.35 7.37
C ALA A 62 -16.27 16.51 6.45
N LEU A 63 -15.32 17.01 5.65
CA LEU A 63 -15.59 18.07 4.65
C LEU A 63 -16.60 17.58 3.61
N TYR A 64 -16.48 16.34 3.13
CA TYR A 64 -17.44 15.74 2.20
C TYR A 64 -18.82 15.57 2.82
N ALA A 65 -18.91 15.15 4.09
CA ALA A 65 -20.18 15.00 4.79
C ALA A 65 -20.91 16.35 4.93
N VAL A 66 -20.19 17.42 5.31
CA VAL A 66 -20.76 18.77 5.43
C VAL A 66 -21.10 19.40 4.07
N ASP A 67 -20.29 19.14 3.03
CA ASP A 67 -20.58 19.63 1.68
C ASP A 67 -21.81 18.94 1.09
N GLN A 68 -21.98 17.63 1.30
CA GLN A 68 -23.16 16.88 0.85
C GLN A 68 -24.45 17.37 1.54
N GLU A 69 -24.36 17.79 2.80
CA GLU A 69 -25.46 18.42 3.53
C GLU A 69 -25.87 19.76 2.91
N LYS A 70 -24.89 20.61 2.55
CA LYS A 70 -25.14 21.92 1.93
C LYS A 70 -25.56 21.83 0.46
N ASN A 71 -25.08 20.81 -0.25
CA ASN A 71 -25.28 20.60 -1.68
C ASN A 71 -25.87 19.21 -1.94
N SER A 72 -27.20 19.08 -1.89
CA SER A 72 -27.93 17.80 -2.09
C SER A 72 -27.80 17.16 -3.48
N ARG A 73 -27.01 17.75 -4.39
CA ARG A 73 -26.64 17.19 -5.70
C ARG A 73 -25.32 16.39 -5.67
N SER A 74 -24.62 16.36 -4.54
CA SER A 74 -23.35 15.64 -4.40
C SER A 74 -23.60 14.15 -4.18
N ASN A 75 -23.57 13.36 -5.26
CA ASN A 75 -23.59 11.89 -5.22
C ASN A 75 -22.19 11.32 -4.89
N TYR A 76 -21.56 11.81 -3.82
CA TYR A 76 -20.29 11.27 -3.37
C TYR A 76 -20.51 10.13 -2.37
N THR A 77 -20.06 8.93 -2.72
CA THR A 77 -20.07 7.80 -1.81
C THR A 77 -18.87 7.92 -0.88
N LEU A 78 -19.09 8.47 0.32
CA LEU A 78 -18.09 8.45 1.38
C LEU A 78 -17.70 7.00 1.67
N TRP A 79 -16.42 6.63 1.70
CA TRP A 79 -15.99 5.25 2.04
C TRP A 79 -15.32 5.24 3.40
N ARG A 80 -16.06 4.82 4.43
CA ARG A 80 -15.55 4.85 5.81
C ARG A 80 -14.72 3.61 6.10
N GLN A 81 -13.40 3.76 6.07
CA GLN A 81 -12.48 2.65 6.33
C GLN A 81 -12.64 2.16 7.77
N LYS A 82 -13.03 0.89 7.90
CA LYS A 82 -13.17 0.17 9.17
C LYS A 82 -11.82 -0.39 9.62
N ASN A 83 -11.25 -1.26 8.79
CA ASN A 83 -9.97 -1.90 9.04
C ASN A 83 -9.02 -1.63 7.87
N GLY A 84 -7.75 -1.42 8.17
CA GLY A 84 -6.70 -1.27 7.17
C GLY A 84 -5.44 -1.97 7.62
N MET A 85 -4.93 -2.91 6.83
CA MET A 85 -3.64 -3.52 7.05
C MET A 85 -2.76 -3.23 5.85
N THR A 86 -1.55 -2.72 6.08
CA THR A 86 -0.52 -2.56 5.04
C THR A 86 0.77 -3.20 5.49
N PHE A 87 1.42 -3.94 4.61
CA PHE A 87 2.73 -4.53 4.89
C PHE A 87 3.68 -4.29 3.71
N THR A 88 4.94 -4.03 4.03
CA THR A 88 6.03 -3.93 3.05
C THR A 88 7.27 -4.63 3.61
N VAL A 89 7.78 -5.59 2.86
CA VAL A 89 8.94 -6.42 3.19
C VAL A 89 9.90 -6.41 2.01
N ASN A 90 11.14 -6.06 2.30
CA ASN A 90 12.25 -6.09 1.35
C ASN A 90 13.25 -7.12 1.86
N GLN A 91 13.61 -8.09 1.03
CA GLN A 91 14.53 -9.15 1.38
C GLN A 91 15.68 -9.11 0.39
N ASN A 92 16.85 -8.63 0.81
CA ASN A 92 18.05 -8.79 0.01
C ASN A 92 18.59 -10.20 0.19
N LEU A 93 18.99 -10.84 -0.90
CA LEU A 93 19.63 -12.14 -0.87
C LEU A 93 21.15 -11.96 -0.91
N PRO A 94 21.93 -12.98 -0.51
CA PRO A 94 23.38 -12.94 -0.58
C PRO A 94 23.93 -12.68 -2.00
N ASP A 95 25.21 -12.34 -2.08
CA ASP A 95 25.86 -11.81 -3.29
C ASP A 95 25.49 -12.57 -4.58
N GLY A 96 24.96 -11.82 -5.55
CA GLY A 96 24.56 -12.31 -6.88
C GLY A 96 23.14 -12.90 -6.97
N TRP A 97 22.44 -13.07 -5.86
CA TRP A 97 21.07 -13.60 -5.85
C TRP A 97 19.99 -12.50 -5.92
N GLY A 98 20.36 -11.22 -5.84
CA GLY A 98 19.42 -10.10 -5.98
C GLY A 98 18.56 -9.89 -4.74
N GLY A 99 17.26 -9.64 -4.91
CA GLY A 99 16.36 -9.38 -3.79
C GLY A 99 14.88 -9.46 -4.14
N PHE A 100 14.08 -9.75 -3.13
CA PHE A 100 12.62 -9.76 -3.19
C PHE A 100 12.01 -8.52 -2.55
N TYR A 101 10.92 -8.06 -3.14
CA TYR A 101 10.05 -7.02 -2.64
C TYR A 101 8.64 -7.59 -2.54
N LEU A 102 8.04 -7.47 -1.37
CA LEU A 102 6.67 -7.88 -1.12
C LEU A 102 5.93 -6.71 -0.49
N SER A 103 4.79 -6.34 -1.05
CA SER A 103 3.90 -5.37 -0.45
C SER A 103 2.45 -5.78 -0.56
N GLY A 104 1.62 -5.31 0.35
CA GLY A 104 0.20 -5.52 0.27
C GLY A 104 -0.61 -4.60 1.16
N ARG A 105 -1.88 -4.47 0.79
CA ARG A 105 -2.89 -3.69 1.48
C ARG A 105 -4.19 -4.47 1.50
N ILE A 106 -4.78 -4.56 2.69
CA ILE A 106 -6.10 -5.13 2.90
C ILE A 106 -6.94 -4.05 3.57
N SER A 107 -8.15 -3.79 3.07
CA SER A 107 -8.99 -2.73 3.60
C SER A 107 -10.47 -3.12 3.61
N ASP A 108 -11.11 -2.94 4.75
CA ASP A 108 -12.55 -3.11 4.96
C ASP A 108 -13.21 -1.76 5.22
N TYR A 109 -14.48 -1.64 4.87
CA TYR A 109 -15.25 -0.40 5.01
C TYR A 109 -16.58 -0.65 5.73
N TRP A 110 -17.10 0.36 6.42
CA TRP A 110 -18.37 0.24 7.16
C TRP A 110 -19.61 0.30 6.27
N ASN A 111 -19.51 0.98 5.13
CA ASN A 111 -20.61 1.30 4.23
C ASN A 111 -20.51 0.60 2.88
N ARG A 112 -19.67 -0.43 2.79
CA ARG A 112 -19.54 -1.32 1.64
C ARG A 112 -19.27 -2.73 2.14
N SER A 113 -19.97 -3.70 1.56
CA SER A 113 -19.68 -5.11 1.78
C SER A 113 -18.49 -5.54 0.92
N GLY A 114 -17.64 -6.41 1.47
CA GLY A 114 -16.46 -6.93 0.81
C GLY A 114 -15.16 -6.25 1.26
N THR A 115 -14.07 -6.98 1.09
CA THR A 115 -12.72 -6.58 1.50
C THR A 115 -11.89 -6.26 0.26
N GLU A 116 -11.36 -5.05 0.16
CA GLU A 116 -10.36 -4.71 -0.84
C GLU A 116 -9.03 -5.35 -0.48
N LYS A 117 -8.39 -5.98 -1.46
CA LYS A 117 -7.10 -6.63 -1.26
C LYS A 117 -6.19 -6.35 -2.43
N GLN A 118 -4.99 -5.88 -2.13
CA GLN A 118 -3.97 -5.61 -3.11
C GLN A 118 -2.67 -6.22 -2.60
N TYR A 119 -1.98 -6.97 -3.45
CA TYR A 119 -0.67 -7.52 -3.10
C TYR A 119 0.22 -7.51 -4.33
N GLN A 120 1.49 -7.25 -4.11
CA GLN A 120 2.52 -7.20 -5.15
C GLN A 120 3.77 -7.90 -4.63
N VAL A 121 4.29 -8.80 -5.45
CA VAL A 121 5.59 -9.45 -5.26
C VAL A 121 6.47 -9.03 -6.42
N SER A 122 7.74 -8.76 -6.15
CA SER A 122 8.73 -8.48 -7.18
C SER A 122 10.05 -9.10 -6.79
N TYR A 123 10.73 -9.66 -7.77
CA TYR A 123 12.08 -10.16 -7.66
C TYR A 123 12.95 -9.35 -8.61
N ASN A 124 14.04 -8.83 -8.09
CA ASN A 124 14.99 -8.02 -8.85
C ASN A 124 16.35 -8.68 -8.72
N ASN A 125 17.05 -8.87 -9.83
CA ASN A 125 18.41 -9.36 -9.81
C ASN A 125 19.21 -8.70 -10.95
N SER A 126 20.53 -8.73 -10.83
CA SER A 126 21.45 -8.25 -11.83
C SER A 126 22.50 -9.31 -12.11
N PHE A 127 22.69 -9.65 -13.39
CA PHE A 127 23.77 -10.51 -13.83
C PHE A 127 24.77 -9.70 -14.66
N GLY A 128 25.95 -9.45 -14.08
CA GLY A 128 26.96 -8.58 -14.68
C GLY A 128 26.42 -7.16 -14.88
N ARG A 129 26.21 -6.78 -16.14
CA ARG A 129 25.64 -5.46 -16.50
C ARG A 129 24.13 -5.50 -16.75
N LEU A 130 23.54 -6.68 -16.92
CA LEU A 130 22.11 -6.84 -17.18
C LEU A 130 21.34 -6.82 -15.86
N SER A 131 20.49 -5.83 -15.65
CA SER A 131 19.50 -5.83 -14.57
C SER A 131 18.18 -6.36 -15.10
N TRP A 132 17.49 -7.18 -14.31
CA TRP A 132 16.17 -7.68 -14.65
C TRP A 132 15.28 -7.74 -13.41
N SER A 133 13.98 -7.58 -13.63
CA SER A 133 12.99 -7.75 -12.59
C SER A 133 11.75 -8.44 -13.10
N ALA A 134 11.18 -9.26 -12.23
CA ALA A 134 9.92 -9.92 -12.44
C ALA A 134 8.98 -9.52 -11.32
N SER A 135 7.78 -9.06 -11.66
CA SER A 135 6.78 -8.66 -10.68
C SER A 135 5.45 -9.28 -11.00
N ALA A 136 4.69 -9.60 -9.96
CA ALA A 136 3.33 -10.05 -10.04
C ALA A 136 2.50 -9.23 -9.04
N GLN A 137 1.39 -8.68 -9.49
CA GLN A 137 0.45 -7.97 -8.66
C GLN A 137 -0.95 -8.50 -8.86
N ARG A 138 -1.74 -8.47 -7.80
CA ARG A 138 -3.16 -8.79 -7.83
C ARG A 138 -3.93 -7.72 -7.08
N VAL A 139 -4.94 -7.17 -7.74
CA VAL A 139 -5.90 -6.24 -7.16
C VAL A 139 -7.26 -6.89 -7.14
N TYR A 140 -7.89 -6.90 -5.97
CA TYR A 140 -9.23 -7.39 -5.76
C TYR A 140 -10.08 -6.26 -5.18
N THR A 141 -11.10 -5.87 -5.93
CA THR A 141 -12.01 -4.78 -5.58
C THR A 141 -13.44 -5.33 -5.59
N PRO A 142 -14.13 -5.39 -4.43
CA PRO A 142 -15.50 -5.91 -4.35
C PRO A 142 -16.51 -4.93 -4.95
N ASP A 143 -16.98 -5.15 -6.17
CA ASP A 143 -18.01 -4.30 -6.78
C ASP A 143 -19.42 -4.93 -6.69
N SER A 144 -20.43 -4.08 -6.71
CA SER A 144 -21.86 -4.37 -6.67
C SER A 144 -22.34 -5.27 -7.81
N SER A 145 -21.57 -5.32 -8.91
CA SER A 145 -21.89 -6.03 -10.16
C SER A 145 -21.14 -7.35 -10.35
N GLY A 146 -20.18 -7.67 -9.48
CA GLY A 146 -19.29 -8.83 -9.61
C GLY A 146 -17.86 -8.49 -9.20
N HIS A 147 -17.18 -9.45 -8.58
CA HIS A 147 -15.83 -9.27 -8.05
C HIS A 147 -14.82 -8.96 -9.16
N ARG A 148 -14.29 -7.74 -9.21
CA ARG A 148 -13.24 -7.37 -10.17
C ARG A 148 -11.89 -7.80 -9.64
N ARG A 149 -11.32 -8.83 -10.29
CA ARG A 149 -9.95 -9.29 -10.07
C ARG A 149 -9.09 -8.83 -11.25
N ASP A 150 -7.98 -8.19 -10.94
CA ASP A 150 -6.98 -7.76 -11.92
C ASP A 150 -5.64 -8.36 -11.52
N ASP A 151 -5.09 -9.22 -12.38
CA ASP A 151 -3.83 -9.91 -12.19
C ASP A 151 -2.86 -9.39 -13.22
N ARG A 152 -1.71 -8.87 -12.78
CA ARG A 152 -0.71 -8.36 -13.71
C ARG A 152 0.65 -8.93 -13.41
N ILE A 153 1.29 -9.50 -14.43
CA ILE A 153 2.67 -9.97 -14.37
C ILE A 153 3.50 -9.05 -15.23
N SER A 154 4.60 -8.51 -14.73
CA SER A 154 5.49 -7.64 -15.50
C SER A 154 6.93 -8.13 -15.42
N LEU A 155 7.59 -8.19 -16.58
CA LEU A 155 9.01 -8.46 -16.72
C LEU A 155 9.69 -7.20 -17.23
N ASN A 156 10.77 -6.79 -16.57
CA ASN A 156 11.60 -5.68 -17.00
C ASN A 156 13.04 -6.12 -17.15
N PHE A 157 13.69 -5.64 -18.21
CA PHE A 157 15.11 -5.85 -18.47
C PHE A 157 15.73 -4.48 -18.72
N SER A 158 16.91 -4.24 -18.16
CA SER A 158 17.66 -2.99 -18.33
C SER A 158 19.14 -3.30 -18.52
N TYR A 159 19.71 -2.83 -19.63
CA TYR A 159 21.12 -3.02 -19.95
C TYR A 159 21.78 -1.67 -20.28
N PRO A 160 22.75 -1.21 -19.47
CA PRO A 160 23.55 -0.04 -19.78
C PRO A 160 24.58 -0.37 -20.87
N LEU A 161 24.46 0.32 -22.00
CA LEU A 161 25.38 0.34 -23.13
C LEU A 161 26.39 1.48 -22.91
N TRP A 162 27.68 1.20 -23.08
CA TRP A 162 28.74 2.21 -23.04
C TRP A 162 29.36 2.34 -24.43
N PHE A 163 29.49 3.58 -24.89
CA PHE A 163 30.08 3.92 -26.18
C PHE A 163 31.28 4.86 -25.95
N GLY A 164 32.40 4.29 -25.53
CA GLY A 164 33.62 5.04 -25.18
C GLY A 164 33.59 5.67 -23.78
N ASP A 165 34.61 6.46 -23.46
CA ASP A 165 34.93 6.89 -22.08
C ASP A 165 33.89 7.82 -21.42
N ASN A 166 32.88 8.32 -22.16
CA ASN A 166 31.94 9.32 -21.64
C ASN A 166 30.50 9.25 -22.19
N ARG A 167 30.08 8.14 -22.81
CA ARG A 167 28.70 8.00 -23.34
C ARG A 167 28.04 6.72 -22.85
N THR A 168 26.92 6.87 -22.15
CA THR A 168 26.12 5.75 -21.66
C THR A 168 24.69 5.85 -22.20
N ALA A 169 24.13 4.75 -22.70
CA ALA A 169 22.72 4.63 -23.06
C ALA A 169 22.11 3.43 -22.33
N ASN A 170 20.83 3.45 -21.98
CA ASN A 170 20.18 2.31 -21.34
C ASN A 170 19.17 1.69 -22.30
N LEU A 171 19.30 0.40 -22.56
CA LEU A 171 18.29 -0.37 -23.26
C LEU A 171 17.33 -0.97 -22.23
N THR A 172 16.09 -0.49 -22.20
CA THR A 172 15.05 -1.02 -21.31
C THR A 172 13.94 -1.70 -22.09
N SER A 173 13.57 -2.91 -21.68
CA SER A 173 12.39 -3.62 -22.19
C SER A 173 11.43 -3.88 -21.04
N ASN A 174 10.14 -3.64 -21.25
CA ASN A 174 9.08 -3.92 -20.29
C ASN A 174 7.95 -4.67 -20.98
N THR A 175 7.58 -5.82 -20.44
CA THR A 175 6.45 -6.62 -20.93
C THR A 175 5.52 -6.87 -19.76
N SER A 176 4.23 -6.53 -19.91
CA SER A 176 3.22 -6.82 -18.90
C SER A 176 2.06 -7.63 -19.46
N PHE A 177 1.63 -8.64 -18.72
CA PHE A 177 0.52 -9.53 -19.03
C PHE A 177 -0.62 -9.29 -18.04
N ASN A 178 -1.87 -9.36 -18.52
CA ASN A 178 -3.11 -9.26 -17.75
C ASN A 178 -3.92 -10.56 -17.86
#